data_AF-A0A6A5RC38-F1
#
_entry.id   AF-A0A6A5RC38-F1
#
_cell.length_a   1.000
_cell.length_b   1.000
_cell.length_c   1.000
_cell.angle_alpha   90.00
_cell.angle_beta   90.00
_cell.angle_gamma   90.00
#
_symmetry.space_group_name_H-M   'P 1'
#
loop_
_entity.id
_entity.type
_entity.pdbx_description
1 polymer ?
#
loop_
_entity_poly.entity_id
_entity_poly.type
_entity_poly.pdbx_seq_one_letter_code
_entity_poly.pdbx_strand_id
1 'polypeptide(L)'
;MIVTIDDYRGTANPKDGPCHNEKVKDDGSMFMVANAGDLKLKLQALNNLLVRTPLNQHSELHFDAIFESVSSRTYVDGSEEVYFTVKNLSWPSKIPEAFINAYLEVLQGRPFTNSYIFKTERWWTPGQLTSVSAKSAATFSTIRLVLPDLDMLCNTKLNDFFQQAESQVKPFALMQLPTELRLEIFDYLFPAQTPLRIFSKIQDDPENRPPVRLDIMRVSKALHKETVDHFLNNSSLFIEAYPDLRRGIWVQAYFTEATVIEYVARVMRMSYEARSKITRLEIRIIPEDAASPINSYHPARLDTSSLRRICTELPSLKSVLISFERMPERMCLLGGRARWPNEASFYNGQMLTLAWIHAQLPGEGPRIVWDLTHFRHSVDEPALLRKEIFSQPMMRKLLERDGALELEQSANATRDDLRRWSAIKNAVVEAVARL
;
A
#
# COMPACT_ATOMS: atom_id res chain seq x y z
N MET A 1 30.38 -10.83 20.83
CA MET A 1 30.53 -9.36 20.94
C MET A 1 30.10 -8.80 19.59
N ILE A 2 28.82 -8.48 19.48
CA ILE A 2 28.17 -8.04 18.24
C ILE A 2 28.01 -6.53 18.39
N VAL A 3 28.69 -5.78 17.52
CA VAL A 3 28.70 -4.32 17.50
C VAL A 3 27.43 -3.87 16.78
N THR A 4 26.52 -3.25 17.52
CA THR A 4 25.31 -2.60 17.02
C THR A 4 25.62 -1.17 16.62
N ILE A 5 25.11 -0.74 15.47
CA ILE A 5 25.21 0.63 14.95
C ILE A 5 24.24 1.49 15.77
N ASP A 6 24.68 1.89 16.97
CA ASP A 6 24.03 2.86 17.86
C ASP A 6 25.06 3.82 18.47
N ASP A 7 26.14 4.11 17.74
CA ASP A 7 27.06 5.19 18.05
C ASP A 7 27.04 6.20 16.92
N TYR A 8 26.31 7.31 17.12
CA TYR A 8 26.62 8.69 16.68
C TYR A 8 25.36 9.56 16.73
N ARG A 9 24.85 9.85 17.94
CA ARG A 9 24.15 11.12 18.21
C ARG A 9 24.61 11.69 19.54
N GLY A 10 25.85 12.18 19.52
CA GLY A 10 26.35 13.12 20.50
C GLY A 10 25.57 14.43 20.41
N THR A 11 25.07 14.85 21.56
CA THR A 11 24.51 16.15 21.87
C THR A 11 25.37 17.33 21.40
N ALA A 12 24.77 18.29 20.69
CA ALA A 12 25.18 19.69 20.77
C ALA A 12 24.07 20.63 20.27
N ASN A 13 23.72 21.59 21.10
CA ASN A 13 23.12 22.88 20.74
C ASN A 13 23.66 23.87 21.79
N PRO A 14 23.63 25.20 21.59
CA PRO A 14 23.87 26.03 20.40
C PRO A 14 25.03 27.03 20.66
N LYS A 15 25.68 27.56 19.60
CA LYS A 15 26.27 28.92 19.51
C LYS A 15 27.27 28.98 18.34
N ASP A 16 26.84 29.59 17.23
CA ASP A 16 27.53 30.71 16.58
C ASP A 16 27.08 30.86 15.12
N GLY A 17 26.42 31.99 14.86
CA GLY A 17 26.69 32.81 13.67
C GLY A 17 25.99 32.45 12.35
N PRO A 18 25.54 33.45 11.57
CA PRO A 18 24.62 33.28 10.46
C PRO A 18 25.36 33.01 9.14
N CYS A 19 24.83 32.13 8.30
CA CYS A 19 25.02 32.29 6.87
C CYS A 19 23.82 31.72 6.10
N HIS A 20 23.14 32.63 5.41
CA HIS A 20 22.07 32.33 4.47
C HIS A 20 22.54 31.29 3.46
N ASN A 21 21.95 30.10 3.54
CA ASN A 21 21.69 29.24 2.40
C ASN A 21 20.35 28.60 2.68
N GLU A 22 19.27 29.31 2.32
CA GLU A 22 17.97 28.67 2.18
C GLU A 22 18.16 27.51 1.20
N LYS A 23 18.13 26.28 1.71
CA LYS A 23 17.86 25.11 0.89
C LYS A 23 16.60 25.42 0.12
N VAL A 24 16.69 25.43 -1.21
CA VAL A 24 15.55 25.60 -2.10
C VAL A 24 14.47 24.65 -1.61
N LYS A 25 13.41 25.22 -1.03
CA LYS A 25 12.22 24.47 -0.71
C LYS A 25 11.72 23.96 -2.05
N ASP A 26 11.65 22.65 -2.19
CA ASP A 26 10.90 21.99 -3.26
C ASP A 26 9.41 22.20 -2.94
N ASP A 27 8.98 23.46 -3.05
CA ASP A 27 7.59 23.84 -3.08
C ASP A 27 7.01 23.08 -4.27
N GLY A 28 5.87 22.41 -4.08
CA GLY A 28 5.21 21.56 -5.07
C GLY A 28 4.74 22.25 -6.37
N SER A 29 5.45 23.30 -6.78
CA SER A 29 5.41 23.99 -8.05
C SER A 29 5.44 23.01 -9.23
N MET A 30 4.59 23.34 -10.20
CA MET A 30 4.50 22.68 -11.49
C MET A 30 5.89 22.72 -12.15
N PHE A 31 6.36 21.60 -12.71
CA PHE A 31 7.59 21.60 -13.50
C PHE A 31 7.39 22.54 -14.69
N MET A 32 8.26 23.55 -14.84
CA MET A 32 8.17 24.57 -15.89
C MET A 32 9.40 24.52 -16.81
N VAL A 33 9.36 25.28 -17.91
CA VAL A 33 10.49 25.42 -18.86
C VAL A 33 11.78 25.84 -18.15
N ALA A 34 11.72 26.73 -17.16
CA ALA A 34 12.89 27.11 -16.37
C ALA A 34 13.53 25.90 -15.65
N ASN A 35 12.71 25.02 -15.05
CA ASN A 35 13.20 23.80 -14.41
C ASN A 35 13.78 22.79 -15.42
N ALA A 36 13.31 22.81 -16.66
CA ALA A 36 13.88 22.00 -17.73
C ALA A 36 15.28 22.49 -18.13
N GLY A 37 15.53 23.81 -18.07
CA GLY A 37 16.87 24.38 -18.21
C GLY A 37 17.85 23.91 -17.12
N ASP A 38 17.42 23.91 -15.85
CA ASP A 38 18.22 23.36 -14.76
C ASP A 38 18.48 21.85 -14.94
N LEU A 39 17.47 21.09 -15.36
CA LEU A 39 17.62 19.68 -15.68
C LEU A 39 18.67 19.47 -16.79
N LYS A 40 18.59 20.23 -17.88
CA LYS A 40 19.55 20.18 -19.00
C LYS A 40 20.98 20.39 -18.51
N LEU A 41 21.21 21.44 -17.71
CA LEU A 41 22.54 21.72 -17.15
C LEU A 41 23.05 20.60 -16.24
N LYS A 42 22.17 20.00 -15.42
CA LYS A 42 22.54 18.86 -14.56
C LYS A 42 22.95 17.63 -15.37
N LEU A 43 22.22 17.32 -16.44
CA LEU A 43 22.56 16.22 -17.35
C LEU A 43 23.89 16.47 -18.07
N GLN A 44 24.13 17.72 -18.51
CA GLN A 44 25.40 18.12 -19.12
C GLN A 44 26.57 18.03 -18.14
N ALA A 45 26.39 18.49 -16.90
CA ALA A 45 27.41 18.41 -15.86
C ALA A 45 27.75 16.94 -15.53
N LEU A 46 26.74 16.09 -15.41
CA LEU A 46 26.91 14.65 -15.22
C LEU A 46 27.68 14.02 -16.39
N ASN A 47 27.29 14.32 -17.63
CA ASN A 47 27.98 13.84 -18.82
C ASN A 47 29.44 14.29 -18.87
N ASN A 48 29.71 15.56 -18.57
CA ASN A 48 31.07 16.10 -18.57
C ASN A 48 31.97 15.41 -17.53
N LEU A 49 31.41 15.03 -16.37
CA LEU A 49 32.15 14.24 -15.38
C LEU A 49 32.49 12.84 -15.92
N LEU A 50 31.51 12.16 -16.51
CA LEU A 50 31.69 10.82 -17.06
C LEU A 50 32.65 10.81 -18.26
N VAL A 51 32.63 11.83 -19.12
CA VAL A 51 33.56 11.94 -20.25
C VAL A 51 35.00 12.15 -19.80
N ARG A 52 35.21 12.87 -18.69
CA ARG A 52 36.56 13.18 -18.18
C ARG A 52 37.16 12.06 -17.34
N THR A 53 36.35 11.08 -16.95
CA THR A 53 36.75 10.00 -16.07
C THR A 53 36.84 8.71 -16.88
N PRO A 54 37.90 7.91 -16.73
CA PRO A 54 37.94 6.55 -17.27
C PRO A 54 36.85 5.66 -16.67
N LEU A 55 36.25 4.77 -17.47
CA LEU A 55 35.13 3.91 -17.05
C LEU A 55 35.40 3.10 -15.77
N ASN A 56 36.63 2.62 -15.58
CA ASN A 56 37.04 1.85 -14.41
C ASN A 56 37.09 2.67 -13.10
N GLN A 57 37.00 4.00 -13.18
CA GLN A 57 36.97 4.91 -12.04
C GLN A 57 35.56 5.47 -11.78
N HIS A 58 34.56 5.13 -12.61
CA HIS A 58 33.21 5.70 -12.48
C HIS A 58 32.52 5.31 -11.17
N SER A 59 32.83 4.15 -10.59
CA SER A 59 32.27 3.71 -9.30
C SER A 59 32.75 4.52 -8.10
N GLU A 60 33.85 5.26 -8.25
CA GLU A 60 34.46 6.08 -7.20
C GLU A 60 33.98 7.55 -7.25
N LEU A 61 33.14 7.90 -8.23
CA LEU A 61 32.66 9.26 -8.40
C LEU A 61 31.61 9.64 -7.35
N HIS A 62 31.82 10.79 -6.71
CA HIS A 62 30.84 11.41 -5.82
C HIS A 62 29.88 12.31 -6.59
N PHE A 63 28.75 11.74 -7.03
CA PHE A 63 27.79 12.45 -7.89
C PHE A 63 27.04 13.60 -7.20
N ASP A 64 26.90 13.56 -5.87
CA ASP A 64 26.13 14.58 -5.12
C ASP A 64 26.73 15.99 -5.25
N ALA A 65 28.06 16.09 -5.29
CA ALA A 65 28.77 17.36 -5.41
C ALA A 65 28.53 18.06 -6.76
N ILE A 66 28.12 17.32 -7.79
CA ILE A 66 27.90 17.87 -9.13
C ILE A 66 26.67 18.79 -9.13
N PHE A 67 25.61 18.41 -8.42
CA PHE A 67 24.32 19.09 -8.55
C PHE A 67 24.17 20.31 -7.65
N GLU A 68 25.00 20.44 -6.61
CA GLU A 68 24.97 21.60 -5.71
C GLU A 68 25.47 22.88 -6.40
N SER A 69 26.31 22.74 -7.43
CA SER A 69 26.88 23.87 -8.17
C SER A 69 26.10 24.27 -9.43
N VAL A 70 25.08 23.49 -9.81
CA VAL A 70 24.37 23.62 -11.07
C VAL A 70 22.96 24.14 -10.82
N SER A 71 22.82 25.46 -10.81
CA SER A 71 21.54 26.15 -10.86
C SER A 71 21.66 27.36 -11.79
N SER A 72 20.75 27.51 -12.75
CA SER A 72 20.70 28.70 -13.57
C SER A 72 19.60 29.63 -13.09
N ARG A 73 19.96 30.89 -12.80
CA ARG A 73 18.97 31.97 -12.61
C ARG A 73 18.52 32.59 -13.93
N THR A 74 19.08 32.11 -15.05
CA THR A 74 18.88 32.62 -16.40
C THR A 74 18.29 31.55 -17.30
N TYR A 75 17.54 31.98 -18.32
CA TYR A 75 17.01 31.07 -19.33
C TYR A 75 18.15 30.33 -20.04
N VAL A 76 17.98 29.03 -20.23
CA VAL A 76 18.93 28.15 -20.92
C VAL A 76 18.35 27.80 -22.28
N ASP A 77 19.12 28.03 -23.35
CA ASP A 77 18.67 27.73 -24.71
C ASP A 77 18.32 26.23 -24.87
N GLY A 78 17.23 25.96 -25.58
CA GLY A 78 16.68 24.62 -25.80
C GLY A 78 16.01 23.98 -24.56
N SER A 79 15.51 24.79 -23.62
CA SER A 79 14.81 24.30 -22.43
C SER A 79 13.39 23.82 -22.74
N GLU A 80 12.76 24.37 -23.77
CA GLU A 80 11.40 24.04 -24.22
C GLU A 80 11.32 22.62 -24.75
N GLU A 81 12.26 22.21 -25.58
CA GLU A 81 12.33 20.86 -26.16
C GLU A 81 12.54 19.82 -25.06
N VAL A 82 13.43 20.12 -24.10
CA VAL A 82 13.64 19.29 -22.91
C VAL A 82 12.35 19.21 -22.10
N TYR A 83 11.68 20.34 -21.86
CA TYR A 83 10.40 20.38 -21.16
C TYR A 83 9.34 19.52 -21.84
N PHE A 84 9.15 19.65 -23.16
CA PHE A 84 8.16 18.88 -23.90
C PHE A 84 8.45 17.38 -23.90
N THR A 85 9.73 17.00 -23.88
CA THR A 85 10.17 15.60 -23.79
C THR A 85 9.82 14.97 -22.45
N VAL A 86 9.97 15.71 -21.35
CA VAL A 86 9.83 15.16 -19.99
C VAL A 86 8.55 15.55 -19.25
N LYS A 87 7.73 16.46 -19.77
CA LYS A 87 6.52 17.00 -19.08
C LYS A 87 5.52 15.94 -18.63
N ASN A 88 5.51 14.78 -19.31
CA ASN A 88 4.61 13.67 -18.99
C ASN A 88 5.20 12.72 -17.93
N LEU A 89 6.47 12.90 -17.55
CA LEU A 89 7.12 12.12 -16.50
C LEU A 89 6.79 12.71 -15.13
N SER A 90 6.69 11.83 -14.13
CA SER A 90 6.55 12.27 -12.75
C SER A 90 7.87 12.83 -12.22
N TRP A 91 7.82 14.06 -11.73
CA TRP A 91 8.94 14.78 -11.10
C TRP A 91 10.24 14.76 -11.94
N PRO A 92 10.26 15.40 -13.12
CA PRO A 92 11.39 15.29 -14.05
C PRO A 92 12.72 15.82 -13.50
N SER A 93 12.71 16.72 -12.51
CA SER A 93 13.92 17.21 -11.86
C SER A 93 14.73 16.13 -11.13
N LYS A 94 14.14 14.95 -10.89
CA LYS A 94 14.78 13.77 -10.27
C LYS A 94 15.38 12.78 -11.26
N ILE A 95 15.32 13.06 -12.57
CA ILE A 95 15.93 12.22 -13.61
C ILE A 95 17.43 11.95 -13.35
N PRO A 96 18.27 12.94 -12.97
CA PRO A 96 19.69 12.68 -12.73
C PRO A 96 19.95 11.71 -11.57
N GLU A 97 19.20 11.86 -10.47
CA GLU A 97 19.30 10.99 -9.28
C GLU A 97 18.89 9.55 -9.61
N ALA A 98 17.79 9.38 -10.35
CA ALA A 98 17.35 8.07 -10.80
C ALA A 98 18.35 7.40 -11.76
N PHE A 99 18.98 8.17 -12.66
CA PHE A 99 20.06 7.67 -13.53
C PHE A 99 21.25 7.21 -12.69
N ILE A 100 21.74 8.03 -11.75
CA ILE A 100 22.93 7.71 -10.94
C ILE A 100 22.71 6.44 -10.14
N ASN A 101 21.55 6.30 -9.47
CA ASN A 101 21.23 5.11 -8.69
C ASN A 101 21.29 3.85 -9.58
N ALA A 102 20.67 3.88 -10.76
CA ALA A 102 20.72 2.75 -11.68
C ALA A 102 22.12 2.50 -12.24
N TYR A 103 22.86 3.56 -12.57
CA TYR A 103 24.20 3.47 -13.15
C TYR A 103 25.22 2.88 -12.17
N LEU A 104 25.17 3.28 -10.89
CA LEU A 104 26.02 2.72 -9.84
C LEU A 104 25.77 1.23 -9.62
N GLU A 105 24.52 0.76 -9.71
CA GLU A 105 24.22 -0.67 -9.62
C GLU A 105 24.84 -1.44 -10.79
N VAL A 106 24.72 -0.91 -12.00
CA VAL A 106 25.33 -1.49 -13.20
C VAL A 106 26.85 -1.53 -13.11
N LEU A 107 27.48 -0.45 -12.63
CA LEU A 107 28.94 -0.41 -12.41
C LEU A 107 29.43 -1.44 -11.38
N GLN A 108 28.58 -1.82 -10.43
CA GLN A 108 28.86 -2.90 -9.47
C GLN A 108 28.69 -4.30 -10.07
N GLY A 109 28.43 -4.40 -11.38
CA GLY A 109 28.26 -5.66 -12.09
C GLY A 109 26.91 -6.35 -11.82
N ARG A 110 25.93 -5.63 -11.25
CA ARG A 110 24.59 -6.15 -10.97
C ARG A 110 23.52 -5.47 -11.84
N PRO A 111 22.41 -6.17 -12.15
CA PRO A 111 21.28 -5.53 -12.82
C PRO A 111 20.74 -4.37 -11.99
N PHE A 112 20.37 -3.27 -12.66
CA PHE A 112 19.76 -2.14 -11.96
C PHE A 112 18.34 -2.50 -11.48
N THR A 113 17.94 -1.85 -10.40
CA THR A 113 16.61 -1.94 -9.79
C THR A 113 15.91 -0.60 -9.89
N ASN A 114 14.60 -0.63 -10.18
CA ASN A 114 13.80 0.58 -10.18
C ASN A 114 13.60 1.10 -8.74
N SER A 115 14.51 1.96 -8.31
CA SER A 115 14.40 2.69 -7.05
C SER A 115 13.35 3.80 -7.14
N TYR A 116 12.49 3.88 -6.12
CA TYR A 116 11.46 4.93 -6.02
C TYR A 116 11.95 6.08 -5.14
N ILE A 117 12.03 7.28 -5.72
CA ILE A 117 12.31 8.51 -4.99
C ILE A 117 10.97 9.14 -4.60
N PHE A 118 10.66 9.19 -3.31
CA PHE A 118 9.38 9.70 -2.79
C PHE A 118 9.50 11.15 -2.30
N LYS A 119 8.44 11.94 -2.48
CA LYS A 119 8.31 13.23 -1.78
C LYS A 119 8.10 12.98 -0.29
N THR A 120 8.95 13.56 0.56
CA THR A 120 8.81 13.50 2.02
C THR A 120 7.44 14.03 2.48
N GLU A 121 6.81 13.30 3.40
CA GLU A 121 5.40 13.39 3.82
C GLU A 121 4.94 14.73 4.47
N ARG A 122 5.73 15.81 4.43
CA ARG A 122 5.39 17.06 5.15
C ARG A 122 4.22 17.86 4.57
N TRP A 123 3.71 17.53 3.39
CA TRP A 123 2.67 18.31 2.69
C TRP A 123 1.35 17.55 2.50
N TRP A 124 1.10 16.51 3.30
CA TRP A 124 -0.20 15.85 3.29
C TRP A 124 -1.20 16.69 4.08
N THR A 125 -1.98 17.49 3.36
CA THR A 125 -3.27 17.95 3.87
C THR A 125 -4.26 16.79 3.70
N PRO A 126 -4.83 16.23 4.78
CA PRO A 126 -5.88 15.23 4.67
C PRO A 126 -7.01 15.77 3.78
N GLY A 127 -7.34 15.06 2.69
CA GLY A 127 -8.42 15.44 1.76
C GLY A 127 -7.99 15.86 0.35
N GLN A 128 -6.71 16.13 0.08
CA GLN A 128 -6.23 16.31 -1.30
C GLN A 128 -5.84 14.97 -1.94
N LEU A 129 -6.71 14.42 -2.80
CA LEU A 129 -6.41 13.32 -3.71
C LEU A 129 -5.40 13.78 -4.78
N THR A 130 -4.12 13.84 -4.42
CA THR A 130 -3.04 13.91 -5.41
C THR A 130 -2.84 12.52 -6.01
N SER A 131 -2.84 12.43 -7.34
CA SER A 131 -2.53 11.21 -8.09
C SER A 131 -1.26 10.53 -7.54
N VAL A 132 -1.23 9.20 -7.51
CA VAL A 132 -0.06 8.40 -7.08
C VAL A 132 1.19 8.77 -7.88
N SER A 133 1.02 9.07 -9.17
CA SER A 133 2.10 9.54 -10.03
C SER A 133 2.69 10.89 -9.59
N ALA A 134 1.98 11.71 -8.80
CA ALA A 134 2.50 12.98 -8.30
C ALA A 134 3.40 12.82 -7.05
N LYS A 135 3.53 11.60 -6.51
CA LYS A 135 4.17 11.33 -5.21
C LYS A 135 5.56 10.69 -5.29
N SER A 136 5.91 10.11 -6.43
CA SER A 136 7.23 9.53 -6.69
C SER A 136 7.81 10.00 -8.02
N ALA A 137 9.13 10.12 -8.09
CA ALA A 137 9.82 10.34 -9.35
C ALA A 137 9.61 9.17 -10.32
N ALA A 138 9.76 9.44 -11.62
CA ALA A 138 9.78 8.40 -12.63
C ALA A 138 10.94 7.41 -12.36
N THR A 139 10.67 6.12 -12.52
CA THR A 139 11.71 5.09 -12.38
C THR A 139 12.71 5.16 -13.51
N PHE A 140 13.92 4.62 -13.30
CA PHE A 140 14.93 4.59 -14.36
C PHE A 140 14.46 3.84 -15.61
N SER A 141 13.68 2.76 -15.48
CA SER A 141 13.10 2.07 -16.64
C SER A 141 12.19 2.96 -17.51
N THR A 142 11.49 3.92 -16.90
CA THR A 142 10.68 4.90 -17.63
C THR A 142 11.57 5.96 -18.27
N ILE A 143 12.55 6.46 -17.52
CA ILE A 143 13.51 7.47 -17.97
C ILE A 143 14.33 6.95 -19.16
N ARG A 144 14.73 5.68 -19.12
CA ARG A 144 15.53 5.03 -20.17
C ARG A 144 14.89 5.11 -21.55
N LEU A 145 13.56 5.14 -21.64
CA LEU A 145 12.85 5.27 -22.91
C LEU A 145 13.04 6.65 -23.56
N VAL A 146 13.22 7.71 -22.76
CA VAL A 146 13.42 9.08 -23.24
C VAL A 146 14.88 9.52 -23.19
N LEU A 147 15.78 8.69 -22.65
CA LEU A 147 17.18 9.02 -22.47
C LEU A 147 17.92 9.31 -23.80
N PRO A 148 17.67 8.58 -24.91
CA PRO A 148 18.27 8.92 -26.20
C PRO A 148 17.87 10.31 -26.74
N ASP A 149 16.59 10.68 -26.57
CA ASP A 149 16.10 12.00 -26.96
C ASP A 149 16.72 13.09 -26.07
N LEU A 150 16.83 12.83 -24.77
CA LEU A 150 17.53 13.73 -23.84
C LEU A 150 19.01 13.88 -24.19
N ASP A 151 19.69 12.82 -24.61
CA ASP A 151 21.09 12.87 -25.07
C ASP A 151 21.25 13.77 -26.29
N MET A 152 20.34 13.67 -27.26
CA MET A 152 20.32 14.54 -28.44
C MET A 152 20.08 16.00 -28.05
N LEU A 153 19.09 16.28 -27.21
CA LEU A 153 18.70 17.65 -26.82
C LEU A 153 19.71 18.32 -25.88
N CYS A 154 20.37 17.54 -25.02
CA CYS A 154 21.33 18.02 -24.04
C CYS A 154 22.78 17.96 -24.56
N ASN A 155 23.02 17.39 -25.75
CA ASN A 155 24.36 17.06 -26.26
C ASN A 155 25.16 16.19 -25.27
N THR A 156 24.53 15.13 -24.76
CA THR A 156 25.12 14.18 -23.82
C THR A 156 25.23 12.78 -24.41
N LYS A 157 25.93 11.88 -23.72
CA LYS A 157 26.13 10.46 -24.09
C LYS A 157 25.77 9.53 -22.92
N LEU A 158 24.80 9.92 -22.09
CA LEU A 158 24.47 9.21 -20.87
C LEU A 158 23.90 7.81 -21.17
N ASN A 159 23.11 7.67 -22.23
CA ASN A 159 22.61 6.38 -22.70
C ASN A 159 23.78 5.47 -23.14
N ASP A 160 24.77 6.01 -23.86
CA ASP A 160 25.94 5.24 -24.31
C ASP A 160 26.76 4.74 -23.11
N PHE A 161 27.03 5.62 -22.14
CA PHE A 161 27.71 5.24 -20.90
C PHE A 161 26.96 4.14 -20.16
N PHE A 162 25.63 4.27 -20.06
CA PHE A 162 24.80 3.26 -19.41
C PHE A 162 24.84 1.92 -20.14
N GLN A 163 24.66 1.92 -21.46
CA GLN A 163 24.69 0.70 -22.28
C GLN A 163 26.06 0.02 -22.24
N GLN A 164 27.15 0.79 -22.27
CA GLN A 164 28.50 0.27 -22.15
C GLN A 164 28.70 -0.44 -20.80
N ALA A 165 28.27 0.18 -19.70
CA ALA A 165 28.37 -0.44 -18.38
C ALA A 165 27.44 -1.66 -18.25
N GLU A 166 26.22 -1.59 -18.78
CA GLU A 166 25.23 -2.68 -18.73
C GLU A 166 25.68 -3.91 -19.53
N SER A 167 26.39 -3.72 -20.64
CA SER A 167 26.95 -4.82 -21.44
C SER A 167 27.92 -5.72 -20.65
N GLN A 168 28.47 -5.21 -19.52
CA GLN A 168 29.37 -5.95 -18.64
C GLN A 168 28.62 -6.67 -17.51
N VAL A 169 27.33 -6.37 -17.31
CA VAL A 169 26.51 -6.98 -16.27
C VAL A 169 26.07 -8.36 -16.70
N LYS A 170 26.29 -9.35 -15.82
CA LYS A 170 25.77 -10.71 -16.05
C LYS A 170 24.25 -10.69 -15.98
N PRO A 171 23.54 -11.38 -16.90
CA PRO A 171 22.09 -11.49 -16.82
C PRO A 171 21.65 -11.97 -15.44
N PHE A 172 20.54 -11.43 -14.94
CA PHE A 172 20.01 -11.82 -13.63
C PHE A 172 19.74 -13.33 -13.61
N ALA A 173 20.50 -14.08 -12.81
CA ALA A 173 20.51 -15.54 -12.85
C ALA A 173 19.13 -16.17 -12.65
N LEU A 174 18.26 -15.52 -11.87
CA LEU A 174 16.89 -15.98 -11.65
C LEU A 174 16.10 -16.08 -12.97
N MET A 175 16.32 -15.18 -13.93
CA MET A 175 15.63 -15.21 -15.23
C MET A 175 16.02 -16.41 -16.09
N GLN A 176 17.11 -17.10 -15.77
CA GLN A 176 17.55 -18.29 -16.49
C GLN A 176 16.88 -19.57 -15.98
N LEU A 177 16.24 -19.52 -14.80
CA LEU A 177 15.49 -20.64 -14.27
C LEU A 177 14.16 -20.82 -15.03
N PRO A 178 13.65 -22.05 -15.19
CA PRO A 178 12.27 -22.28 -15.59
C PRO A 178 11.28 -21.54 -14.69
N THR A 179 10.15 -21.13 -15.26
CA THR A 179 9.10 -20.38 -14.55
C THR A 179 8.67 -21.12 -13.29
N GLU A 180 8.52 -22.43 -13.34
CA GLU A 180 8.09 -23.27 -12.22
C GLU A 180 9.00 -23.11 -11.00
N LEU A 181 10.33 -23.12 -11.20
CA LEU A 181 11.29 -22.92 -10.12
C LEU A 181 11.30 -21.48 -9.61
N ARG A 182 11.02 -20.49 -10.48
CA ARG A 182 10.90 -19.10 -10.04
C ARG A 182 9.68 -18.90 -9.14
N LEU A 183 8.55 -19.53 -9.47
CA LEU A 183 7.34 -19.49 -8.65
C LEU A 183 7.57 -20.12 -7.27
N GLU A 184 8.26 -21.26 -7.21
CA GLU A 184 8.64 -21.85 -5.92
C GLU A 184 9.51 -20.90 -5.09
N ILE A 185 10.49 -20.23 -5.71
CA ILE A 185 11.32 -19.23 -5.03
C ILE A 185 10.46 -18.06 -4.53
N PHE A 186 9.48 -17.62 -5.32
CA PHE A 186 8.57 -16.57 -4.90
C PHE A 186 7.80 -16.98 -3.64
N ASP A 187 7.30 -18.21 -3.55
CA ASP A 187 6.57 -18.68 -2.36
C ASP A 187 7.40 -18.61 -1.06
N TYR A 188 8.74 -18.64 -1.16
CA TYR A 188 9.64 -18.38 -0.01
C TYR A 188 9.88 -16.90 0.28
N LEU A 189 9.80 -16.03 -0.73
CA LEU A 189 10.10 -14.60 -0.61
C LEU A 189 8.90 -13.77 -0.17
N PHE A 190 7.71 -14.15 -0.62
CA PHE A 190 6.45 -13.51 -0.24
C PHE A 190 5.70 -14.51 0.63
N PRO A 191 5.30 -14.13 1.86
CA PRO A 191 4.59 -15.03 2.73
C PRO A 191 3.26 -15.33 2.05
N ALA A 192 2.82 -16.59 2.11
CA ALA A 192 1.51 -17.03 1.66
C ALA A 192 0.39 -16.43 2.52
N GLN A 193 0.30 -15.10 2.59
CA GLN A 193 -0.79 -14.41 3.24
C GLN A 193 -1.99 -14.45 2.31
N THR A 194 -2.93 -15.31 2.66
CA THR A 194 -4.14 -15.61 1.89
C THR A 194 -5.08 -14.40 1.75
N PRO A 195 -4.92 -13.33 2.57
CA PRO A 195 -5.41 -12.00 2.18
C PRO A 195 -4.37 -10.86 2.26
N LEU A 196 -4.39 -9.97 1.26
CA LEU A 196 -3.67 -8.69 1.26
C LEU A 196 -4.30 -7.74 2.30
N ARG A 197 -3.65 -7.59 3.46
CA ARG A 197 -4.13 -6.68 4.51
C ARG A 197 -3.84 -5.23 4.15
N ILE A 198 -4.87 -4.38 4.05
CA ILE A 198 -4.69 -2.94 3.81
C ILE A 198 -4.17 -2.23 5.06
N PHE A 199 -4.53 -2.70 6.26
CA PHE A 199 -4.07 -2.16 7.54
C PHE A 199 -3.93 -3.29 8.55
N SER A 200 -2.96 -3.18 9.45
CA SER A 200 -2.96 -3.90 10.72
C SER A 200 -2.64 -2.86 11.78
N LYS A 201 -3.53 -2.71 12.78
CA LYS A 201 -3.22 -1.91 13.98
C LYS A 201 -1.98 -2.43 14.71
N ILE A 202 -1.58 -3.65 14.40
CA ILE A 202 -0.32 -4.25 14.80
C ILE A 202 0.83 -3.69 13.94
N GLN A 203 0.90 -2.36 13.81
CA GLN A 203 2.00 -1.69 13.13
C GLN A 203 3.36 -1.91 13.85
N ASP A 204 3.33 -2.43 15.08
CA ASP A 204 4.52 -2.77 15.87
C ASP A 204 4.85 -4.27 15.92
N ASP A 205 4.14 -5.14 15.20
CA ASP A 205 4.56 -6.54 15.09
C ASP A 205 5.39 -6.75 13.81
N PRO A 206 6.72 -6.87 13.93
CA PRO A 206 7.59 -7.14 12.80
C PRO A 206 7.27 -8.47 12.09
N GLU A 207 6.57 -9.41 12.73
CA GLU A 207 6.22 -10.71 12.14
C GLU A 207 5.05 -10.64 11.15
N ASN A 208 4.18 -9.63 11.27
CA ASN A 208 3.00 -9.47 10.41
C ASN A 208 3.16 -8.42 9.31
N ARG A 209 4.32 -7.75 9.23
CA ARG A 209 4.62 -6.87 8.08
C ARG A 209 4.84 -7.73 6.84
N PRO A 210 4.20 -7.42 5.70
CA PRO A 210 4.62 -8.03 4.44
C PRO A 210 6.12 -7.76 4.27
N PRO A 211 6.96 -8.78 3.97
CA PRO A 211 8.39 -8.60 3.91
C PRO A 211 8.70 -7.49 2.93
N VAL A 212 9.46 -6.52 3.43
CA VAL A 212 9.84 -5.31 2.71
C VAL A 212 10.80 -5.62 1.54
N ARG A 213 11.20 -6.89 1.36
CA ARG A 213 12.08 -7.36 0.28
C ARG A 213 11.33 -7.60 -1.04
N LEU A 214 10.52 -6.63 -1.46
CA LEU A 214 9.92 -6.60 -2.80
C LEU A 214 10.92 -6.20 -3.89
N ASP A 215 12.21 -6.10 -3.56
CA ASP A 215 13.26 -5.61 -4.46
C ASP A 215 13.42 -6.50 -5.69
N ILE A 216 13.12 -7.79 -5.58
CA ILE A 216 13.13 -8.71 -6.73
C ILE A 216 12.12 -8.29 -7.81
N MET A 217 10.99 -7.71 -7.41
CA MET A 217 9.98 -7.19 -8.35
C MET A 217 10.45 -5.93 -9.07
N ARG A 218 11.54 -5.30 -8.62
CA ARG A 218 12.08 -4.06 -9.20
C ARG A 218 13.17 -4.32 -10.24
N VAL A 219 13.66 -5.56 -10.35
CA VAL A 219 14.76 -5.97 -11.24
C VAL A 219 14.32 -5.98 -12.71
N SER A 220 13.13 -6.51 -13.01
CA SER A 220 12.63 -6.54 -14.39
C SER A 220 11.11 -6.49 -14.46
N LYS A 221 10.58 -5.93 -15.56
CA LYS A 221 9.12 -5.94 -15.83
C LYS A 221 8.57 -7.36 -15.93
N ALA A 222 9.37 -8.31 -16.42
CA ALA A 222 8.97 -9.71 -16.52
C ALA A 222 8.77 -10.33 -15.14
N LEU A 223 9.74 -10.16 -14.23
CA LEU A 223 9.62 -10.63 -12.84
C LEU A 223 8.50 -9.92 -12.09
N HIS A 224 8.37 -8.60 -12.28
CA HIS A 224 7.27 -7.84 -11.71
C HIS A 224 5.93 -8.45 -12.10
N LYS A 225 5.72 -8.67 -13.41
CA LYS A 225 4.48 -9.24 -13.94
C LYS A 225 4.25 -10.67 -13.45
N GLU A 226 5.25 -11.52 -13.52
CA GLU A 226 5.17 -12.92 -13.07
C GLU A 226 4.83 -13.01 -11.58
N THR A 227 5.47 -12.18 -10.75
CA THR A 227 5.19 -12.09 -9.31
C THR A 227 3.77 -11.57 -9.06
N VAL A 228 3.36 -10.50 -9.74
CA VAL A 228 2.00 -9.94 -9.64
C VAL A 228 0.96 -10.98 -10.06
N ASP A 229 1.19 -11.69 -11.16
CA ASP A 229 0.30 -12.74 -11.65
C ASP A 229 0.26 -13.96 -10.72
N HIS A 230 1.36 -14.29 -10.04
CA HIS A 230 1.40 -15.39 -9.09
C HIS A 230 0.65 -15.07 -7.79
N PHE A 231 0.90 -13.90 -7.19
CA PHE A 231 0.32 -13.55 -5.88
C PHE A 231 -1.02 -12.85 -5.97
N LEU A 232 -1.19 -11.91 -6.91
CA LEU A 232 -2.39 -11.07 -6.93
C LEU A 232 -3.54 -11.70 -7.69
N ASN A 233 -3.30 -12.71 -8.52
CA ASN A 233 -4.36 -13.32 -9.32
C ASN A 233 -5.40 -14.00 -8.43
N ASN A 234 -6.63 -13.48 -8.47
CA ASN A 234 -7.73 -13.86 -7.58
C ASN A 234 -7.46 -13.59 -6.09
N SER A 235 -6.61 -12.61 -5.79
CA SER A 235 -6.32 -12.21 -4.41
C SER A 235 -7.56 -11.64 -3.70
N SER A 236 -7.56 -11.85 -2.38
CA SER A 236 -8.51 -11.22 -1.46
C SER A 236 -7.88 -10.01 -0.81
N LEU A 237 -8.57 -8.88 -0.84
CA LEU A 237 -8.19 -7.66 -0.14
C LEU A 237 -8.84 -7.64 1.23
N PHE A 238 -8.10 -7.39 2.30
CA PHE A 238 -8.62 -7.44 3.67
C PHE A 238 -8.61 -6.09 4.36
N ILE A 239 -9.75 -5.72 4.92
CA ILE A 239 -9.95 -4.52 5.73
C ILE A 239 -10.59 -4.86 7.07
N GLU A 240 -10.19 -4.10 8.09
CA GLU A 240 -10.74 -4.21 9.43
C GLU A 240 -11.72 -3.07 9.70
N ALA A 241 -12.89 -3.43 10.23
CA ALA A 241 -13.98 -2.53 10.57
C ALA A 241 -14.15 -2.45 12.09
N TYR A 242 -13.98 -1.26 12.66
CA TYR A 242 -14.05 -1.02 14.10
C TYR A 242 -15.23 -0.10 14.42
N PRO A 243 -16.02 -0.40 15.47
CA PRO A 243 -16.99 0.56 16.00
C PRO A 243 -16.28 1.59 16.89
N ASP A 244 -16.43 2.89 16.61
CA ASP A 244 -16.05 3.97 17.54
C ASP A 244 -17.21 4.27 18.50
N LEU A 245 -17.24 3.60 19.66
CA LEU A 245 -18.29 3.80 20.68
C LEU A 245 -17.92 4.90 21.70
N ARG A 246 -16.73 5.50 21.59
CA ARG A 246 -16.26 6.58 22.48
C ARG A 246 -17.03 7.89 22.30
N ARG A 247 -17.88 7.97 21.27
CA ARG A 247 -18.67 9.16 20.92
C ARG A 247 -20.12 9.12 21.43
N GLY A 248 -20.45 8.13 22.28
CA GLY A 248 -21.74 8.04 22.97
C GLY A 248 -22.82 7.27 22.18
N ILE A 249 -23.80 6.76 22.94
CA ILE A 249 -24.81 5.76 22.53
C ILE A 249 -25.77 6.26 21.42
N TRP A 250 -25.73 7.55 21.06
CA TRP A 250 -26.72 8.19 20.20
C TRP A 250 -26.22 8.60 18.82
N VAL A 251 -24.96 8.33 18.48
CA VAL A 251 -24.32 8.90 17.29
C VAL A 251 -23.58 7.77 16.56
N GLN A 252 -24.13 7.40 15.39
CA GLN A 252 -23.80 6.38 14.37
C GLN A 252 -22.50 5.57 14.58
N ALA A 253 -22.47 4.26 14.29
CA ALA A 253 -21.19 3.54 14.23
C ALA A 253 -20.26 4.19 13.20
N TYR A 254 -19.20 4.80 13.70
CA TYR A 254 -18.16 5.40 12.90
C TYR A 254 -17.04 4.37 12.76
N PHE A 255 -16.62 4.11 11.52
CA PHE A 255 -15.19 3.87 11.34
C PHE A 255 -14.48 5.16 11.74
N THR A 256 -13.32 5.08 12.39
CA THR A 256 -12.47 6.26 12.53
C THR A 256 -12.21 6.82 11.13
N GLU A 257 -12.65 8.06 10.88
CA GLU A 257 -12.56 8.74 9.58
C GLU A 257 -11.17 8.63 8.95
N ALA A 258 -10.13 8.70 9.80
CA ALA A 258 -8.73 8.48 9.43
C ALA A 258 -8.52 7.11 8.74
N THR A 259 -9.03 6.02 9.32
CA THR A 259 -8.82 4.65 8.81
C THR A 259 -9.54 4.42 7.48
N VAL A 260 -10.72 4.98 7.30
CA VAL A 260 -11.48 4.83 6.05
C VAL A 260 -10.90 5.66 4.91
N ILE A 261 -10.50 6.90 5.18
CA ILE A 261 -9.76 7.72 4.21
C ILE A 261 -8.44 7.04 3.86
N GLU A 262 -7.75 6.45 4.84
CA GLU A 262 -6.52 5.69 4.62
C GLU A 262 -6.76 4.43 3.76
N TYR A 263 -7.84 3.68 3.98
CA TYR A 263 -8.19 2.53 3.15
C TYR A 263 -8.41 2.94 1.70
N VAL A 264 -9.26 3.96 1.47
CA VAL A 264 -9.51 4.50 0.13
C VAL A 264 -8.18 4.96 -0.49
N ALA A 265 -7.36 5.71 0.26
CA ALA A 265 -6.08 6.19 -0.23
C ALA A 265 -5.10 5.05 -0.57
N ARG A 266 -5.08 3.96 0.20
CA ARG A 266 -4.21 2.80 -0.06
C ARG A 266 -4.68 1.97 -1.24
N VAL A 267 -5.99 1.76 -1.40
CA VAL A 267 -6.55 1.14 -2.62
C VAL A 267 -6.19 1.99 -3.83
N MET A 268 -6.40 3.30 -3.75
CA MET A 268 -6.03 4.24 -4.81
C MET A 268 -4.53 4.29 -5.09
N ARG A 269 -3.66 3.88 -4.15
CA ARG A 269 -2.20 3.76 -4.36
C ARG A 269 -1.80 2.54 -5.18
N MET A 270 -2.65 1.52 -5.25
CA MET A 270 -2.37 0.33 -6.04
C MET A 270 -2.41 0.66 -7.54
N SER A 271 -1.53 0.03 -8.31
CA SER A 271 -1.59 0.13 -9.77
C SER A 271 -2.94 -0.41 -10.28
N TYR A 272 -3.41 0.08 -11.43
CA TYR A 272 -4.62 -0.46 -12.04
C TYR A 272 -4.51 -1.98 -12.28
N GLU A 273 -3.33 -2.44 -12.68
CA GLU A 273 -3.02 -3.86 -12.85
C GLU A 273 -3.17 -4.68 -11.56
N ALA A 274 -2.70 -4.17 -10.42
CA ALA A 274 -2.92 -4.83 -9.13
C ALA A 274 -4.41 -4.85 -8.75
N ARG A 275 -5.11 -3.73 -8.96
CA ARG A 275 -6.54 -3.60 -8.63
C ARG A 275 -7.43 -4.51 -9.47
N SER A 276 -7.10 -4.74 -10.74
CA SER A 276 -7.84 -5.65 -11.62
C SER A 276 -7.63 -7.13 -11.32
N LYS A 277 -6.69 -7.47 -10.43
CA LYS A 277 -6.44 -8.86 -10.02
C LYS A 277 -7.17 -9.22 -8.72
N ILE A 278 -7.61 -8.21 -7.96
CA ILE A 278 -8.38 -8.38 -6.72
C ILE A 278 -9.83 -8.75 -7.09
N THR A 279 -10.24 -9.96 -6.71
CA THR A 279 -11.59 -10.47 -6.99
C THR A 279 -12.48 -10.57 -5.75
N ARG A 280 -11.91 -10.42 -4.55
CA ARG A 280 -12.63 -10.53 -3.29
C ARG A 280 -12.19 -9.43 -2.32
N LEU A 281 -13.15 -8.86 -1.59
CA LEU A 281 -12.91 -7.94 -0.48
C LEU A 281 -13.41 -8.59 0.80
N GLU A 282 -12.54 -8.82 1.76
CA GLU A 282 -12.89 -9.28 3.10
C GLU A 282 -12.95 -8.09 4.06
N ILE A 283 -14.09 -7.96 4.74
CA ILE A 283 -14.35 -6.95 5.75
C ILE A 283 -14.53 -7.68 7.08
N ARG A 284 -13.53 -7.59 7.95
CA ARG A 284 -13.62 -8.17 9.28
C ARG A 284 -14.08 -7.16 10.31
N ILE A 285 -15.15 -7.49 11.01
CA ILE A 285 -15.69 -6.67 12.09
C ILE A 285 -14.97 -7.02 13.38
N ILE A 286 -14.21 -6.05 13.91
CA ILE A 286 -13.40 -6.20 15.12
C ILE A 286 -14.08 -5.47 16.29
N PRO A 287 -14.16 -6.10 17.48
CA PRO A 287 -14.75 -5.48 18.65
C PRO A 287 -13.86 -4.41 19.31
N GLU A 288 -14.49 -3.49 20.04
CA GLU A 288 -13.86 -2.29 20.61
C GLU A 288 -12.71 -2.58 21.59
N ASP A 289 -12.77 -3.66 22.37
CA ASP A 289 -11.79 -3.95 23.43
C ASP A 289 -10.36 -4.25 22.93
N ALA A 290 -10.19 -4.53 21.62
CA ALA A 290 -8.88 -4.68 21.00
C ALA A 290 -8.24 -3.34 20.56
N ALA A 291 -8.97 -2.22 20.66
CA ALA A 291 -8.50 -0.91 20.22
C ALA A 291 -7.97 -0.06 21.38
N SER A 292 -6.64 0.03 21.48
CA SER A 292 -5.92 0.95 22.37
C SER A 292 -6.39 2.42 22.19
N PRO A 293 -6.28 3.29 23.21
CA PRO A 293 -6.87 4.62 23.16
C PRO A 293 -6.12 5.57 22.24
N ILE A 294 -6.65 5.76 21.03
CA ILE A 294 -6.22 6.85 20.15
C ILE A 294 -6.94 8.13 20.57
N ASN A 295 -6.15 9.20 20.67
CA ASN A 295 -6.53 10.53 21.12
C ASN A 295 -7.79 11.08 20.43
N SER A 296 -8.54 11.86 21.20
CA SER A 296 -9.72 12.62 20.82
C SER A 296 -9.45 13.55 19.64
N TYR A 297 -9.96 13.21 18.46
CA TYR A 297 -10.02 14.09 17.29
C TYR A 297 -11.45 14.54 16.99
N HIS A 298 -11.56 15.80 16.58
CA HIS A 298 -12.80 16.52 16.29
C HIS A 298 -13.69 15.87 15.21
N PRO A 299 -15.01 16.15 15.22
CA PRO A 299 -15.98 15.54 14.32
C PRO A 299 -15.92 16.18 12.93
N ALA A 300 -15.46 15.45 11.92
CA ALA A 300 -15.88 15.71 10.55
C ALA A 300 -17.03 14.76 10.19
N ARG A 301 -17.95 15.27 9.36
CA ARG A 301 -19.06 14.48 8.82
C ARG A 301 -18.46 13.37 7.97
N LEU A 302 -18.72 12.11 8.33
CA LEU A 302 -18.25 10.98 7.54
C LEU A 302 -18.67 11.10 6.08
N ASP A 303 -17.71 10.85 5.19
CA ASP A 303 -17.99 10.53 3.81
C ASP A 303 -18.73 9.18 3.73
N THR A 304 -20.03 9.26 3.45
CA THR A 304 -20.94 8.12 3.29
C THR A 304 -20.65 7.25 2.06
N SER A 305 -19.64 7.60 1.26
CA SER A 305 -19.31 6.93 0.01
C SER A 305 -18.02 6.10 0.03
N SER A 306 -17.38 5.93 1.18
CA SER A 306 -16.01 5.41 1.21
C SER A 306 -15.87 3.92 0.86
N LEU A 307 -16.71 3.04 1.43
CA LEU A 307 -16.71 1.62 1.03
C LEU A 307 -17.20 1.47 -0.41
N ARG A 308 -18.18 2.29 -0.82
CA ARG A 308 -18.64 2.34 -2.21
C ARG A 308 -17.48 2.67 -3.15
N ARG A 309 -16.67 3.68 -2.81
CA ARG A 309 -15.47 4.06 -3.56
C ARG A 309 -14.46 2.92 -3.63
N ILE A 310 -14.17 2.24 -2.51
CA ILE A 310 -13.29 1.06 -2.53
C ILE A 310 -13.79 0.03 -3.54
N CYS A 311 -15.09 -0.31 -3.49
CA CYS A 311 -15.67 -1.27 -4.43
C CYS A 311 -15.60 -0.79 -5.89
N THR A 312 -15.84 0.50 -6.14
CA THR A 312 -15.75 1.09 -7.49
C THR A 312 -14.33 1.07 -8.05
N GLU A 313 -13.32 1.26 -7.20
CA GLU A 313 -11.91 1.28 -7.61
C GLU A 313 -11.30 -0.12 -7.81
N LEU A 314 -12.07 -1.19 -7.54
CA LEU A 314 -11.68 -2.59 -7.74
C LEU A 314 -12.48 -3.19 -8.90
N PRO A 315 -12.03 -3.04 -10.15
CA PRO A 315 -12.84 -3.30 -11.35
C PRO A 315 -13.20 -4.79 -11.55
N SER A 316 -12.48 -5.70 -10.89
CA SER A 316 -12.70 -7.15 -11.01
C SER A 316 -13.26 -7.76 -9.73
N LEU A 317 -13.76 -6.93 -8.81
CA LEU A 317 -14.36 -7.37 -7.56
C LEU A 317 -15.63 -8.18 -7.82
N LYS A 318 -15.57 -9.48 -7.52
CA LYS A 318 -16.68 -10.43 -7.69
C LYS A 318 -17.48 -10.60 -6.40
N SER A 319 -16.82 -10.53 -5.25
CA SER A 319 -17.45 -10.80 -3.95
C SER A 319 -16.93 -9.93 -2.81
N VAL A 320 -17.80 -9.68 -1.83
CA VAL A 320 -17.45 -9.06 -0.55
C VAL A 320 -17.78 -10.05 0.56
N LEU A 321 -16.75 -10.55 1.25
CA LEU A 321 -16.89 -11.38 2.45
C LEU A 321 -17.01 -10.49 3.68
N ILE A 322 -18.03 -10.71 4.50
CA ILE A 322 -18.15 -10.09 5.82
C ILE A 322 -17.87 -11.18 6.87
N SER A 323 -16.82 -10.96 7.67
CA SER A 323 -16.38 -11.87 8.74
C SER A 323 -16.34 -11.15 10.10
N PHE A 324 -16.25 -11.93 11.17
CA PHE A 324 -16.22 -11.43 12.55
C PHE A 324 -14.96 -11.94 13.24
N GLU A 325 -14.27 -11.06 13.98
CA GLU A 325 -13.10 -11.47 14.75
C GLU A 325 -13.51 -12.40 15.91
N ARG A 326 -12.71 -13.44 16.14
CA ARG A 326 -12.92 -14.35 17.28
C ARG A 326 -12.87 -13.54 18.59
N MET A 327 -13.88 -13.72 19.42
CA MET A 327 -13.84 -13.20 20.80
C MET A 327 -12.59 -13.71 21.51
N PRO A 328 -11.73 -12.84 22.08
CA PRO A 328 -10.63 -13.31 22.90
C PRO A 328 -11.19 -14.13 24.06
N GLU A 329 -10.71 -15.37 24.22
CA GLU A 329 -11.16 -16.28 25.29
C GLU A 329 -10.86 -15.75 26.70
N ARG A 330 -10.05 -14.69 26.81
CA ARG A 330 -9.60 -14.12 28.08
C ARG A 330 -10.35 -12.84 28.39
N MET A 331 -11.03 -12.89 29.53
CA MET A 331 -11.56 -11.73 30.27
C MET A 331 -10.54 -10.59 30.30
N CYS A 332 -10.95 -9.38 29.92
CA CYS A 332 -10.19 -8.19 30.25
C CYS A 332 -10.18 -8.04 31.79
N LEU A 333 -9.01 -8.24 32.41
CA LEU A 333 -8.80 -7.97 33.83
C LEU A 333 -8.63 -6.45 34.04
N LEU A 334 -9.73 -5.71 34.06
CA LEU A 334 -9.73 -4.32 34.51
C LEU A 334 -9.86 -4.30 36.04
N GLY A 335 -8.75 -4.01 36.73
CA GLY A 335 -8.74 -3.87 38.20
C GLY A 335 -8.91 -5.18 38.97
N GLY A 336 -8.45 -6.32 38.43
CA GLY A 336 -8.48 -7.62 39.12
C GLY A 336 -9.86 -8.30 39.18
N ARG A 337 -10.88 -7.73 38.53
CA ARG A 337 -12.17 -8.41 38.32
C ARG A 337 -12.32 -8.79 36.86
N ALA A 338 -12.61 -10.06 36.65
CA ALA A 338 -13.14 -10.58 35.41
C ALA A 338 -14.42 -9.82 35.04
N ARG A 339 -14.35 -8.94 34.04
CA ARG A 339 -15.55 -8.36 33.44
C ARG A 339 -15.61 -8.86 32.01
N TRP A 340 -16.67 -9.58 31.69
CA TRP A 340 -17.06 -9.73 30.30
C TRP A 340 -17.26 -8.32 29.72
N PRO A 341 -16.86 -8.06 28.47
CA PRO A 341 -17.36 -6.89 27.76
C PRO A 341 -18.88 -6.88 27.98
N ASN A 342 -19.47 -5.72 28.26
CA ASN A 342 -20.92 -5.66 28.45
C ASN A 342 -21.54 -6.24 27.15
N GLU A 343 -22.09 -7.46 27.18
CA GLU A 343 -22.41 -8.22 25.96
C GLU A 343 -23.29 -7.40 25.01
N ALA A 344 -24.19 -6.61 25.61
CA ALA A 344 -25.01 -5.63 24.92
C ALA A 344 -24.20 -4.59 24.12
N SER A 345 -23.13 -4.00 24.67
CA SER A 345 -22.31 -3.00 23.94
C SER A 345 -21.49 -3.64 22.81
N PHE A 346 -20.98 -4.86 23.03
CA PHE A 346 -20.25 -5.62 22.01
C PHE A 346 -21.15 -5.92 20.81
N TYR A 347 -22.32 -6.50 21.05
CA TYR A 347 -23.26 -6.87 19.98
C TYR A 347 -23.88 -5.66 19.31
N ASN A 348 -24.16 -4.59 20.05
CA ASN A 348 -24.63 -3.34 19.47
C ASN A 348 -23.56 -2.72 18.55
N GLY A 349 -22.29 -2.78 18.93
CA GLY A 349 -21.18 -2.32 18.08
C GLY A 349 -21.12 -3.06 16.74
N GLN A 350 -21.17 -4.40 16.76
CA GLN A 350 -21.21 -5.20 15.53
C GLN A 350 -22.43 -4.87 14.66
N MET A 351 -23.60 -4.70 15.26
CA MET A 351 -24.84 -4.38 14.53
C MET A 351 -24.79 -3.01 13.86
N LEU A 352 -24.28 -2.01 14.57
CA LEU A 352 -24.15 -0.67 14.01
C LEU A 352 -23.12 -0.64 12.88
N THR A 353 -22.00 -1.36 13.02
CA THR A 353 -21.00 -1.52 11.95
C THR A 353 -21.59 -2.23 10.74
N LEU A 354 -22.36 -3.30 10.95
CA LEU A 354 -23.09 -3.97 9.87
C LEU A 354 -24.01 -3.00 9.14
N ALA A 355 -24.86 -2.27 9.87
CA ALA A 355 -25.79 -1.28 9.31
C ALA A 355 -25.08 -0.25 8.43
N TRP A 356 -23.91 0.22 8.87
CA TRP A 356 -23.04 1.08 8.09
C TRP A 356 -22.55 0.41 6.81
N ILE A 357 -22.05 -0.84 6.89
CA ILE A 357 -21.51 -1.58 5.73
C ILE A 357 -22.61 -1.71 4.68
N HIS A 358 -23.80 -2.15 5.08
CA HIS A 358 -24.94 -2.30 4.19
C HIS A 358 -25.36 -0.99 3.52
N ALA A 359 -25.35 0.12 4.25
CA ALA A 359 -25.69 1.42 3.68
C ALA A 359 -24.69 1.89 2.60
N GLN A 360 -23.43 1.43 2.67
CA GLN A 360 -22.38 1.84 1.73
C GLN A 360 -22.14 0.86 0.58
N LEU A 361 -22.44 -0.43 0.76
CA LEU A 361 -22.32 -1.41 -0.30
C LEU A 361 -23.17 -1.00 -1.52
N PRO A 362 -22.64 -1.13 -2.75
CA PRO A 362 -23.37 -0.77 -3.95
C PRO A 362 -24.63 -1.66 -4.09
N GLY A 363 -25.73 -1.09 -4.59
CA GLY A 363 -27.02 -1.79 -4.78
C GLY A 363 -26.98 -2.83 -5.92
N GLU A 364 -26.24 -2.53 -6.98
CA GLU A 364 -25.86 -3.46 -8.05
C GLU A 364 -24.33 -3.61 -7.97
N GLY A 365 -23.81 -4.83 -7.84
CA GLY A 365 -22.37 -5.00 -7.59
C GLY A 365 -21.95 -6.40 -7.15
N PRO A 366 -20.83 -6.51 -6.42
CA PRO A 366 -20.25 -7.80 -6.04
C PRO A 366 -21.19 -8.60 -5.14
N ARG A 367 -21.11 -9.93 -5.26
CA ARG A 367 -21.86 -10.87 -4.42
C ARG A 367 -21.49 -10.69 -2.96
N ILE A 368 -22.48 -10.59 -2.08
CA ILE A 368 -22.22 -10.54 -0.63
C ILE A 368 -22.14 -11.96 -0.08
N VAL A 369 -21.05 -12.25 0.63
CA VAL A 369 -20.74 -13.54 1.21
C VAL A 369 -20.53 -13.36 2.71
N TRP A 370 -20.99 -14.34 3.49
CA TRP A 370 -20.97 -14.27 4.95
C TRP A 370 -20.14 -15.39 5.56
N ASP A 371 -19.21 -14.99 6.43
CA ASP A 371 -18.62 -15.89 7.42
C ASP A 371 -19.20 -15.55 8.81
N LEU A 372 -20.05 -16.44 9.32
CA LEU A 372 -20.71 -16.30 10.62
C LEU A 372 -20.04 -17.13 11.73
N THR A 373 -18.86 -17.70 11.46
CA THR A 373 -18.15 -18.61 12.37
C THR A 373 -17.91 -18.02 13.76
N HIS A 374 -17.73 -16.70 13.84
CA HIS A 374 -17.53 -15.96 15.09
C HIS A 374 -18.60 -14.89 15.35
N PHE A 375 -19.77 -15.01 14.70
CA PHE A 375 -20.88 -14.10 14.94
C PHE A 375 -21.58 -14.39 16.28
N ARG A 376 -21.36 -13.53 17.28
CA ARG A 376 -22.02 -13.59 18.59
C ARG A 376 -21.83 -14.93 19.32
N HIS A 377 -22.92 -15.47 19.87
CA HIS A 377 -23.01 -16.79 20.51
C HIS A 377 -23.10 -17.95 19.49
N SER A 378 -22.79 -17.73 18.20
CA SER A 378 -22.68 -18.85 17.24
C SER A 378 -21.68 -19.93 17.68
N VAL A 379 -20.81 -19.57 18.63
CA VAL A 379 -19.86 -20.44 19.32
C VAL A 379 -20.54 -21.51 20.19
N ASP A 380 -21.71 -21.23 20.79
CA ASP A 380 -22.26 -22.05 21.87
C ASP A 380 -23.69 -22.62 21.59
N GLU A 381 -24.56 -21.91 20.86
CA GLU A 381 -25.95 -22.36 20.62
C GLU A 381 -26.47 -22.04 19.19
N PRO A 382 -26.40 -22.99 18.24
CA PRO A 382 -26.91 -22.79 16.86
C PRO A 382 -28.41 -22.45 16.78
N ALA A 383 -29.20 -22.86 17.77
CA ALA A 383 -30.63 -22.54 17.85
C ALA A 383 -30.90 -21.05 18.13
N LEU A 384 -30.03 -20.38 18.89
CA LEU A 384 -30.11 -18.94 19.12
C LEU A 384 -29.74 -18.16 17.85
N LEU A 385 -28.69 -18.60 17.15
CA LEU A 385 -28.28 -18.01 15.87
C LEU A 385 -29.45 -18.00 14.87
N ARG A 386 -30.19 -19.11 14.78
CA ARG A 386 -31.40 -19.20 13.96
C ARG A 386 -32.41 -18.10 14.33
N LYS A 387 -32.76 -17.98 15.61
CA LYS A 387 -33.72 -16.98 16.11
C LYS A 387 -33.26 -15.55 15.82
N GLU A 388 -31.96 -15.28 15.91
CA GLU A 388 -31.37 -13.97 15.64
C GLU A 388 -31.38 -13.60 14.15
N ILE A 389 -31.05 -14.54 13.26
CA ILE A 389 -31.13 -14.32 11.81
C ILE A 389 -32.55 -13.94 11.41
N PHE A 390 -33.56 -14.61 11.98
CA PHE A 390 -34.96 -14.29 11.71
C PHE A 390 -35.42 -12.98 12.36
N SER A 391 -34.93 -12.64 13.54
CA SER A 391 -35.37 -11.44 14.26
C SER A 391 -34.75 -10.16 13.71
N GLN A 392 -33.70 -10.26 12.90
CA GLN A 392 -33.01 -9.12 12.32
C GLN A 392 -33.33 -8.91 10.84
N PRO A 393 -34.15 -7.90 10.49
CA PRO A 393 -34.52 -7.60 9.11
C PRO A 393 -33.32 -7.39 8.18
N MET A 394 -32.22 -6.90 8.73
CA MET A 394 -31.00 -6.61 7.99
C MET A 394 -30.26 -7.88 7.55
N MET A 395 -30.05 -8.83 8.46
CA MET A 395 -29.43 -10.12 8.13
C MET A 395 -30.30 -10.88 7.13
N ARG A 396 -31.62 -10.85 7.33
CA ARG A 396 -32.58 -11.45 6.40
C ARG A 396 -32.46 -10.86 4.99
N LYS A 397 -32.53 -9.53 4.86
CA LYS A 397 -32.38 -8.84 3.56
C LYS A 397 -31.03 -9.11 2.89
N LEU A 398 -29.97 -9.28 3.67
CA LEU A 398 -28.63 -9.55 3.16
C LEU A 398 -28.43 -11.00 2.72
N LEU A 399 -29.11 -11.95 3.37
CA LEU A 399 -29.14 -13.35 2.96
C LEU A 399 -30.02 -13.54 1.71
N GLU A 400 -31.18 -12.87 1.66
CA GLU A 400 -32.13 -12.92 0.53
C GLU A 400 -31.57 -12.32 -0.76
N ARG A 401 -30.65 -11.34 -0.67
CA ARG A 401 -30.17 -10.59 -1.84
C ARG A 401 -29.14 -11.32 -2.70
N ASP A 402 -28.36 -12.27 -2.14
CA ASP A 402 -27.39 -13.15 -2.86
C ASP A 402 -26.53 -14.02 -1.91
N GLY A 403 -26.93 -14.16 -0.64
CA GLY A 403 -26.08 -14.57 0.48
C GLY A 403 -25.60 -16.03 0.40
N ALA A 404 -24.46 -16.24 -0.25
CA ALA A 404 -23.69 -17.47 0.00
C ALA A 404 -23.11 -17.41 1.40
N LEU A 405 -23.21 -18.55 2.07
CA LEU A 405 -22.39 -18.86 3.22
C LEU A 405 -21.06 -19.41 2.69
N GLU A 406 -19.96 -18.71 2.96
CA GLU A 406 -18.61 -19.24 2.77
C GLU A 406 -17.79 -19.02 4.04
N LEU A 407 -16.98 -20.01 4.38
CA LEU A 407 -15.98 -19.88 5.43
C LEU A 407 -14.84 -19.01 4.90
N GLU A 408 -14.29 -18.14 5.74
CA GLU A 408 -13.05 -17.41 5.48
C GLU A 408 -11.96 -18.40 5.03
N GLN A 409 -11.42 -18.22 3.82
CA GLN A 409 -10.29 -19.00 3.31
C GLN A 409 -8.97 -18.50 3.91
N SER A 410 -8.94 -18.32 5.21
CA SER A 410 -7.72 -17.97 5.93
C SER A 410 -6.93 -19.24 6.21
N ALA A 411 -5.61 -19.16 6.00
CA ALA A 411 -4.66 -20.19 6.40
C ALA A 411 -4.75 -20.56 7.91
N ASN A 412 -5.49 -19.77 8.70
CA ASN A 412 -5.66 -19.95 10.15
C ASN A 412 -6.98 -20.63 10.54
N ALA A 413 -7.81 -21.08 9.60
CA ALA A 413 -9.05 -21.81 9.93
C ALA A 413 -8.72 -23.10 10.70
N THR A 414 -9.13 -23.18 11.97
CA THR A 414 -8.86 -24.35 12.79
C THR A 414 -9.84 -25.49 12.48
N ARG A 415 -9.50 -26.72 12.90
CA ARG A 415 -10.42 -27.86 12.81
C ARG A 415 -11.74 -27.61 13.55
N ASP A 416 -11.70 -26.82 14.61
CA ASP A 416 -12.89 -26.42 15.36
C ASP A 416 -13.72 -25.40 14.60
N ASP A 417 -13.08 -24.47 13.87
CA ASP A 417 -13.78 -23.52 12.99
C ASP A 417 -14.50 -24.24 11.85
N LEU A 418 -13.89 -25.27 11.25
CA LEU A 418 -14.54 -26.11 10.23
C LEU A 418 -15.78 -26.85 10.76
N ARG A 419 -15.70 -27.36 12.00
CA ARG A 419 -16.83 -28.03 12.66
C ARG A 419 -17.95 -27.03 12.98
N ARG A 420 -17.61 -25.87 13.55
CA ARG A 420 -18.55 -24.78 13.85
C ARG A 420 -19.25 -24.29 12.58
N TRP A 421 -18.48 -24.06 11.53
CA TRP A 421 -18.99 -23.65 10.22
C TRP A 421 -20.03 -24.62 9.68
N SER A 422 -19.77 -25.93 9.79
CA SER A 422 -20.71 -26.96 9.34
C SER A 422 -22.05 -26.89 10.10
N ALA A 423 -22.01 -26.67 11.42
CA ALA A 423 -23.22 -26.51 12.24
C ALA A 423 -24.00 -25.23 11.91
N ILE A 424 -23.28 -24.11 11.75
CA ILE A 424 -23.83 -22.81 11.39
C ILE A 424 -24.48 -22.86 10.02
N LYS A 425 -23.78 -23.39 9.01
CA LYS A 425 -24.28 -23.53 7.65
C LYS A 425 -25.60 -24.30 7.62
N ASN A 426 -25.69 -25.40 8.37
CA ASN A 426 -26.93 -26.18 8.47
C ASN A 426 -28.07 -25.37 9.10
N ALA A 427 -27.79 -24.66 10.21
CA ALA A 427 -28.79 -23.84 10.90
C ALA A 427 -29.32 -22.69 10.01
N VAL A 428 -28.46 -22.05 9.23
CA VAL A 428 -28.86 -20.97 8.32
C VAL A 428 -29.60 -21.51 7.09
N VAL A 429 -29.14 -22.60 6.48
CA VAL A 429 -29.87 -23.23 5.36
C VAL A 429 -31.27 -23.66 5.79
N GLU A 430 -31.40 -24.24 6.98
CA GLU A 430 -32.70 -24.62 7.54
C GLU A 430 -33.57 -23.41 7.93
N ALA A 431 -32.96 -22.27 8.25
CA ALA A 431 -33.66 -21.02 8.46
C ALA A 431 -34.22 -20.47 7.14
N VAL A 432 -33.37 -20.35 6.13
CA VAL A 432 -33.74 -19.81 4.82
C VAL A 432 -34.79 -20.69 4.13
N ALA A 433 -34.72 -22.02 4.26
CA ALA A 433 -35.72 -22.93 3.67
C ALA A 433 -37.13 -22.84 4.31
N ARG A 434 -37.27 -22.14 5.45
CA ARG A 434 -38.56 -21.89 6.12
C ARG A 434 -39.08 -20.46 5.92
N LEU A 435 -38.35 -19.62 5.19
CA LEU A 435 -38.86 -18.37 4.62
C LEU A 435 -39.62 -18.69 3.33
#